data_AF-A0A2T0TVL3-F1
#
_entry.id   AF-A0A2T0TVL3-F1
#
_cell.length_a   1.000
_cell.length_b   1.000
_cell.length_c   1.000
_cell.angle_alpha   90.00
_cell.angle_beta   90.00
_cell.angle_gamma   90.00
#
_symmetry.space_group_name_H-M   'P 1'
#
loop_
_entity.id
_entity.type
_entity.pdbx_description
1 polymer ?
#
loop_
_entity_poly.entity_id
_entity_poly.type
_entity_poly.pdbx_seq_one_letter_code
_entity_poly.pdbx_strand_id
1 'polypeptide(L)' 'MVAETGAPGDVFVRRAAGAGLLVVGSRRAGRALGPVALHCVVHAPCPVLVVRPERHQRVPAASAPVEAARG' A
#
# COMPACT_ATOMS: atom_id res chain seq x y z
N MET A 1 4.96 -8.48 -12.36
CA MET A 1 4.51 -7.13 -11.97
C MET A 1 4.00 -6.44 -13.23
N VAL A 2 2.76 -5.96 -13.24
CA VAL A 2 2.16 -5.29 -14.41
C VAL A 2 2.24 -3.78 -14.19
N ALA A 3 2.53 -3.03 -15.26
CA ALA A 3 2.47 -1.58 -15.27
C ALA A 3 1.49 -1.10 -16.35
N GLU A 4 0.77 -0.02 -16.05
CA GLU A 4 -0.17 0.62 -16.96
C GLU A 4 0.20 2.10 -17.12
N THR A 5 -0.03 2.62 -18.33
CA THR A 5 0.18 4.03 -18.64
C THR A 5 -1.09 4.85 -18.35
N GLY A 6 -0.93 6.07 -17.83
CA GLY A 6 -2.02 7.01 -17.57
C GLY A 6 -1.82 7.82 -16.31
N ALA A 7 -2.78 8.69 -15.97
CA ALA A 7 -2.80 9.39 -14.70
C ALA A 7 -3.02 8.36 -13.56
N PRO A 8 -2.10 8.25 -12.57
CA PRO A 8 -2.14 7.15 -11.60
C PRO A 8 -3.46 7.05 -10.81
N GLY A 9 -4.04 8.21 -10.46
CA GLY A 9 -5.33 8.26 -9.77
C GLY A 9 -6.46 7.62 -10.56
N ASP A 10 -6.56 7.94 -11.86
CA ASP A 10 -7.61 7.41 -12.74
C ASP A 10 -7.42 5.92 -13.01
N VAL A 11 -6.17 5.49 -13.21
CA VAL A 11 -5.85 4.07 -13.41
C VAL A 11 -6.24 3.26 -12.18
N PHE A 12 -5.91 3.73 -10.98
CA PHE A 12 -6.29 3.03 -9.74
C PHE A 12 -7.79 3.02 -9.49
N VAL A 13 -8.51 4.12 -9.74
CA VAL A 13 -9.98 4.16 -9.60
C VAL A 13 -10.65 3.19 -10.57
N ARG A 14 -10.21 3.15 -11.83
CA ARG A 14 -10.72 2.19 -12.82
C ARG A 14 -10.44 0.74 -12.40
N ARG A 15 -9.21 0.45 -11.96
CA ARG A 15 -8.80 -0.87 -11.46
C ARG A 15 -9.55 -1.30 -10.20
N ALA A 16 -9.98 -0.34 -9.38
CA ALA A 16 -10.75 -0.61 -8.17
C ALA A 16 -12.20 -1.03 -8.46
N ALA A 17 -12.69 -0.88 -9.70
CA ALA A 17 -13.99 -1.41 -10.09
C ALA A 17 -14.00 -2.95 -9.93
N GLY A 18 -14.88 -3.45 -9.06
CA GLY A 18 -14.97 -4.87 -8.71
C GLY A 18 -13.98 -5.34 -7.63
N ALA A 19 -13.12 -4.46 -7.11
CA ALA A 19 -12.28 -4.77 -5.96
C ALA A 19 -13.06 -4.62 -4.64
N GLY A 20 -12.80 -5.50 -3.67
CA GLY A 20 -13.35 -5.36 -2.32
C GLY A 20 -12.64 -4.31 -1.46
N LEU A 21 -11.41 -3.94 -1.81
CA LEU A 21 -10.58 -2.96 -1.13
C LEU A 21 -9.47 -2.47 -2.04
N LEU A 22 -9.24 -1.16 -2.09
CA LEU A 22 -8.06 -0.55 -2.73
C LEU A 22 -7.05 -0.16 -1.65
N VAL A 23 -5.83 -0.70 -1.73
CA VAL A 23 -4.72 -0.38 -0.82
C VAL A 23 -3.71 0.50 -1.55
N VAL A 24 -3.42 1.68 -0.99
CA VAL A 24 -2.44 2.62 -1.56
C VAL A 24 -1.45 3.09 -0.49
N GLY A 25 -0.20 3.32 -0.90
CA GLY A 25 0.81 3.91 -0.03
C GLY A 25 0.75 5.44 0.01
N SER A 26 1.11 6.04 1.15
CA SER A 26 1.41 7.48 1.25
C SER A 26 2.75 7.71 1.91
N ARG A 27 3.59 8.52 1.25
CA ARG A 27 4.90 8.96 1.78
C ARG A 27 4.83 10.29 2.56
N ARG A 28 3.66 10.94 2.61
CA ARG A 28 3.49 12.23 3.30
C ARG A 28 3.39 12.02 4.81
N ALA A 29 4.03 12.91 5.56
CA ALA A 29 4.05 12.90 7.01
C ALA A 29 2.76 13.49 7.61
N GLY A 30 2.46 13.12 8.86
CA GLY A 30 1.32 13.65 9.60
C GLY A 30 -0.02 13.25 8.97
N ARG A 31 -1.05 14.08 9.09
CA ARG A 31 -2.41 13.77 8.60
C ARG A 31 -2.60 13.96 7.09
N ALA A 32 -1.58 14.42 6.36
CA ALA A 32 -1.70 14.74 4.95
C ALA A 32 -1.72 13.49 4.02
N LEU A 33 -2.46 13.58 2.92
CA LEU A 33 -2.48 12.58 1.85
C LEU A 33 -1.73 13.08 0.61
N GLY A 34 -1.05 12.17 -0.09
CA GLY A 34 -0.52 12.41 -1.43
C GLY A 34 -1.64 12.70 -2.44
N PRO A 35 -1.39 13.36 -3.59
CA PRO A 35 -2.44 13.67 -4.56
C PRO A 35 -3.13 12.42 -5.10
N VAL A 36 -2.36 11.37 -5.40
CA VAL A 36 -2.89 10.08 -5.88
C VAL A 36 -3.73 9.39 -4.80
N ALA A 37 -3.24 9.32 -3.56
CA ALA A 37 -3.97 8.71 -2.46
C ALA A 37 -5.27 9.48 -2.15
N LEU A 38 -5.23 10.81 -2.16
CA LEU A 38 -6.41 11.65 -2.00
C LEU A 38 -7.42 11.42 -3.13
N HIS A 39 -6.97 11.40 -4.38
CA HIS A 39 -7.83 11.11 -5.53
C HIS A 39 -8.52 9.76 -5.42
N CYS A 40 -7.79 8.72 -5.01
CA CYS A 40 -8.36 7.39 -4.78
C CYS A 40 -9.41 7.41 -3.67
N VAL A 41 -9.14 8.07 -2.54
CA VAL A 41 -10.08 8.18 -1.41
C VAL A 41 -11.38 8.87 -1.83
N VAL A 42 -11.32 9.89 -2.69
CA VAL A 42 -12.49 10.65 -3.12
C VAL A 42 -13.31 9.91 -4.17
N HIS A 43 -12.67 9.15 -5.07
CA HIS A 43 -13.31 8.67 -6.30
C HIS A 43 -13.39 7.15 -6.45
N ALA A 44 -12.70 6.35 -5.63
CA ALA A 44 -12.76 4.89 -5.78
C ALA A 44 -14.17 4.35 -5.47
N PRO A 45 -14.66 3.36 -6.23
CA PRO A 45 -15.97 2.75 -6.00
C PRO A 45 -15.98 1.75 -4.83
N CYS A 46 -14.85 1.55 -4.16
CA CYS A 46 -14.69 0.61 -3.06
C CYS A 46 -13.98 1.29 -1.86
N PRO A 47 -14.00 0.67 -0.66
CA PRO A 47 -13.22 1.15 0.47
C PRO A 47 -11.74 1.34 0.10
N VAL A 48 -11.09 2.35 0.71
CA VAL A 48 -9.68 2.67 0.47
C VAL A 48 -8.89 2.64 1.78
N LEU A 49 -7.86 1.80 1.83
CA LEU A 49 -6.89 1.77 2.92
C LEU A 49 -5.61 2.50 2.51
N VAL A 50 -5.29 3.59 3.20
CA VAL A 50 -4.03 4.30 3.01
C VAL A 50 -2.99 3.80 4.01
N VAL A 51 -1.98 3.09 3.51
CA VAL A 51 -0.88 2.59 4.32
C VAL A 51 0.22 3.64 4.36
N ARG A 52 0.66 3.96 5.57
CA ARG A 52 1.85 4.78 5.80
C ARG A 52 2.91 3.89 6.43
N PRO A 53 4.10 3.78 5.83
CA PRO A 53 5.17 3.08 6.52
C PRO A 53 5.55 3.91 7.74
N GLU A 54 5.36 3.34 8.92
CA GLU A 54 6.20 3.69 10.07
C GLU A 54 7.64 3.61 9.57
N ARG A 55 8.47 4.63 9.83
CA ARG A 55 9.89 4.61 9.43
C ARG A 55 10.44 3.28 9.91
N HIS A 56 10.70 2.35 8.98
CA HIS A 56 10.94 0.95 9.33
C HIS A 56 12.13 0.94 10.27
N GLN A 57 11.86 0.73 11.57
CA GLN A 57 12.89 0.25 12.47
C GLN A 57 13.25 -1.08 11.85
N ARG A 58 14.40 -1.14 11.17
CA ARG A 58 14.88 -2.36 10.56
C ARG A 58 15.00 -3.35 11.71
N VAL A 59 14.04 -4.26 11.85
CA VAL A 59 14.23 -5.41 12.71
C VAL A 59 15.47 -6.09 12.13
N PRO A 60 16.59 -6.18 12.87
CA PRO A 60 17.75 -6.92 12.39
C PRO A 60 17.22 -8.29 12.00
N ALA A 61 17.46 -8.71 10.76
CA ALA A 61 17.00 -10.01 10.29
C ALA A 61 17.56 -11.05 11.26
N ALA A 62 16.69 -11.59 12.11
CA ALA A 62 17.04 -12.67 13.03
C ALA A 62 17.35 -13.89 12.17
N SER A 63 18.61 -13.99 11.77
CA SER A 63 19.21 -15.22 11.25
C SER A 63 19.49 -16.11 12.45
N ALA A 64 18.44 -16.69 13.01
CA ALA A 64 18.57 -17.91 13.79
C ALA A 64 18.14 -19.07 12.88
N PRO A 65 19.01 -20.04 12.57
CA PRO A 65 18.60 -21.22 11.84
C PRO A 65 17.54 -21.97 12.65
N VAL A 66 16.44 -22.33 11.99
CA VAL A 66 15.41 -23.24 12.51
C VAL A 66 15.95 -24.67 12.51
N GLU A 67 16.96 -24.97 13.33
CA GLU A 67 17.53 -26.32 13.43
C GLU A 67 18.04 -26.65 14.84
N ALA A 68 17.12 -26.69 15.81
CA ALA A 68 17.37 -27.27 17.13
C ALA A 68 16.08 -27.81 17.76
N ALA A 69 15.26 -28.54 16.99
CA ALA A 69 14.06 -29.21 17.51
C ALA A 69 13.83 -30.59 16.84
N ARG A 70 14.93 -31.30 16.51
CA ARG A 70 14.94 -32.72 16.16
C ARG A 70 16.20 -33.35 16.75
N GLY A 71 16.09 -33.75 18.01
CA GLY A 71 17.07 -34.54 18.76
C GLY A 71 16.38 -35.10 19.99
#